data_AF-A0A2V9XJH0-F1
#
_entry.id   AF-A0A2V9XJH0-F1
#
_cell.length_a   1.000
_cell.length_b   1.000
_cell.length_c   1.000
_cell.angle_alpha   90.00
_cell.angle_beta   90.00
_cell.angle_gamma   90.00
#
_symmetry.space_group_name_H-M   'P 1'
#
loop_
_entity.id
_entity.type
_entity.pdbx_description
1 polymer ?
#
loop_
_entity_poly.entity_id
_entity_poly.type
_entity_poly.pdbx_seq_one_letter_code
_entity_poly.pdbx_strand_id
1 'polypeptide(L)'
;MWMAKWFLVVRLLAVVLPSCGQSFCAHAGVPDSGLSYTNYRVADVPWSIHVIRVERSNSQLQIHSTHAGGGALGLSTLSDQIKLLDSRQGTPVAAVNGDYYKRDGAYAGDPRGLQIVDGELVSAPAGGVCFWIDALGQPHATNVLSLFQIIWPNGATNLFGLNEERPLNSVELYTPALGLSTHTAGGRELILEQTGGSA
;
A
#
# COMPACT_ATOMS: atom_id res chain seq x y z
N MET A 1 -1.15 51.31 5.98
CA MET A 1 0.28 50.95 6.10
C MET A 1 0.41 50.05 7.32
N TRP A 2 0.53 48.75 7.08
CA TRP A 2 0.45 47.69 8.08
C TRP A 2 1.87 47.25 8.39
N MET A 3 2.35 47.40 9.62
CA MET A 3 3.58 46.75 10.06
C MET A 3 3.57 46.42 11.55
N ALA A 4 4.03 45.18 11.79
CA ALA A 4 4.64 44.64 12.98
C ALA A 4 3.78 44.51 14.25
N LYS A 5 3.21 43.31 14.44
CA LYS A 5 3.09 42.69 15.76
C LYS A 5 4.15 41.59 15.87
N TRP A 6 5.13 41.77 16.75
CA TRP A 6 5.92 40.67 17.33
C TRP A 6 6.16 40.91 18.83
N PHE A 7 5.62 39.95 19.60
CA PHE A 7 5.94 39.39 20.93
C PHE A 7 6.74 40.18 21.99
N LEU A 8 6.25 40.09 23.25
CA LEU A 8 6.96 39.44 24.37
C LEU A 8 6.04 39.43 25.61
N VAL A 9 5.64 38.26 26.11
CA VAL A 9 5.55 38.04 27.57
C VAL A 9 6.06 36.64 27.84
N VAL A 10 7.36 36.56 28.09
CA VAL A 10 7.98 35.45 28.80
C VAL A 10 7.55 35.57 30.26
N ARG A 11 6.85 34.56 30.78
CA ARG A 11 7.00 34.19 32.19
C ARG A 11 7.63 32.82 32.27
N LEU A 12 8.95 32.88 32.41
CA LEU A 12 9.77 31.84 33.00
C LEU A 12 9.19 31.47 34.37
N LEU A 13 8.84 30.21 34.56
CA LEU A 13 9.10 29.57 35.84
C LEU A 13 10.00 28.38 35.56
N ALA A 14 11.27 28.57 35.85
CA ALA A 14 12.26 27.52 35.89
C ALA A 14 11.96 26.63 37.10
N VAL A 15 11.86 25.33 36.88
CA VAL A 15 12.26 24.34 37.87
C VAL A 15 13.36 23.52 37.22
N VAL A 16 14.58 23.75 37.70
CA VAL A 16 15.73 22.89 37.44
C VAL A 16 15.53 21.62 38.27
N LEU A 17 15.55 20.47 37.62
CA LEU A 17 16.01 19.23 38.24
C LEU A 17 16.98 18.52 37.28
N PRO A 18 18.02 17.88 37.84
CA PRO A 18 19.17 17.43 37.09
C PRO A 18 18.87 16.19 36.25
N SER A 19 19.67 16.03 35.19
CA SER A 19 19.89 14.80 34.44
C SER A 19 19.74 13.55 35.33
N CYS A 20 18.74 12.73 35.01
CA CYS A 20 18.77 11.31 35.31
C CYS A 20 18.30 10.60 34.04
N GLY A 21 19.13 9.66 33.56
CA GLY A 21 19.01 9.05 32.24
C GLY A 21 17.59 8.63 31.91
N GLN A 22 17.17 8.88 30.67
CA GLN A 22 15.93 8.32 30.17
C GLN A 22 16.08 6.80 30.14
N SER A 23 15.57 6.17 31.19
CA SER A 23 15.20 4.78 31.16
C SER A 23 14.11 4.67 30.10
N PHE A 24 14.44 4.02 28.98
CA PHE A 24 13.45 3.60 28.00
C PHE A 24 12.46 2.69 28.73
N CYS A 25 11.26 3.19 29.02
CA CYS A 25 10.19 2.36 29.55
C CYS A 25 9.66 1.47 28.42
N ALA A 26 10.35 0.35 28.17
CA ALA A 26 9.79 -0.78 27.45
C ALA A 26 8.72 -1.41 28.37
N HIS A 27 7.46 -1.35 27.96
CA HIS A 27 6.41 -2.07 28.67
C HIS A 27 6.56 -3.58 28.41
N ALA A 28 6.38 -4.35 29.47
CA ALA A 28 6.71 -5.77 29.58
C ALA A 28 5.99 -6.65 28.54
N GLY A 29 6.73 -7.63 28.03
CA GLY A 29 6.35 -8.50 26.92
C GLY A 29 5.15 -9.41 27.19
N VAL A 30 4.33 -9.55 26.14
CA VAL A 30 3.45 -10.71 25.93
C VAL A 30 4.37 -11.93 25.67
N PRO A 31 4.04 -13.15 26.18
CA PRO A 31 4.81 -14.35 25.85
C PRO A 31 4.99 -14.49 24.34
N ASP A 32 6.17 -14.96 23.93
CA ASP A 32 6.81 -14.94 22.60
C ASP A 32 5.86 -15.08 21.40
N SER A 33 5.08 -14.03 21.14
CA SER A 33 4.08 -14.00 20.07
C SER A 33 4.72 -13.77 18.71
N GLY A 34 6.04 -13.54 18.67
CA GLY A 34 6.75 -13.00 17.52
C GLY A 34 6.28 -11.59 17.14
N LEU A 35 5.45 -10.92 17.95
CA LEU A 35 4.88 -9.62 17.64
C LEU A 35 5.11 -8.65 18.81
N SER A 36 5.67 -7.47 18.52
CA SER A 36 5.78 -6.40 19.51
C SER A 36 5.34 -5.06 18.94
N TYR A 37 4.84 -4.20 19.83
CA TYR A 37 4.42 -2.85 19.50
C TYR A 37 5.17 -1.85 20.39
N THR A 38 5.59 -0.73 19.82
CA THR A 38 6.22 0.36 20.56
C THR A 38 5.75 1.71 20.01
N ASN A 39 5.37 2.61 20.91
CA ASN A 39 5.09 4.01 20.60
C ASN A 39 6.27 4.86 21.04
N TYR A 40 7.08 5.34 20.10
CA TYR A 40 8.15 6.29 20.39
C TYR A 40 7.58 7.70 20.38
N ARG A 41 7.75 8.43 21.49
CA ARG A 41 7.34 9.84 21.61
C ARG A 41 8.58 10.72 21.63
N VAL A 42 8.68 11.65 20.68
CA VAL A 42 9.76 12.64 20.61
C VAL A 42 9.17 13.99 20.97
N ALA A 43 9.24 14.35 22.25
CA ALA A 43 8.58 15.53 22.81
C ALA A 43 9.09 16.86 22.19
N ASP A 44 10.35 16.90 21.78
CA ASP A 44 10.99 18.12 21.25
C ASP A 44 10.49 18.51 19.84
N VAL A 45 9.95 17.54 19.06
CA VAL A 45 9.40 17.74 17.69
C VAL A 45 7.90 17.34 17.62
N PRO A 46 7.21 17.33 18.77
CA PRO A 46 6.00 16.55 19.08
C PRO A 46 5.64 15.35 18.17
N TRP A 47 6.54 14.39 17.98
CA TRP A 47 6.25 13.19 17.18
C TRP A 47 5.72 12.02 18.02
N SER A 48 4.79 11.26 17.43
CA SER A 48 4.33 9.96 17.89
C SER A 48 4.56 8.93 16.78
N ILE A 49 5.51 8.02 16.98
CA ILE A 49 5.92 7.02 15.98
C ILE A 49 5.48 5.65 16.49
N HIS A 50 4.63 4.99 15.73
CA HIS A 50 4.08 3.68 16.06
C HIS A 50 4.84 2.61 15.28
N VAL A 51 5.51 1.70 15.99
CA VAL A 51 6.33 0.64 15.39
C VAL A 51 5.78 -0.72 15.80
N ILE A 52 5.54 -1.56 14.80
CA ILE A 52 5.18 -2.97 14.98
C ILE A 52 6.36 -3.78 14.48
N ARG A 53 6.89 -4.68 15.31
CA ARG A 53 7.96 -5.60 14.94
C ARG A 53 7.38 -7.00 14.86
N VAL A 54 7.65 -7.67 13.74
CA VAL A 54 7.19 -9.02 13.43
C VAL A 54 8.41 -9.92 13.29
N GLU A 55 8.42 -11.03 14.02
CA GLU A 55 9.42 -12.08 13.91
C GLU A 55 9.16 -12.91 12.66
N ARG A 56 10.07 -12.82 11.69
CA ARG A 56 9.90 -13.48 10.37
C ARG A 56 10.06 -15.00 10.42
N SER A 57 10.76 -15.52 11.44
CA SER A 57 10.90 -16.96 11.69
C SER A 57 9.61 -17.60 12.21
N ASN A 58 8.66 -16.80 12.70
CA ASN A 58 7.40 -17.30 13.21
C ASN A 58 6.43 -17.59 12.05
N SER A 59 6.26 -18.87 11.72
CA SER A 59 5.40 -19.32 10.61
C SER A 59 3.90 -19.07 10.83
N GLN A 60 3.49 -18.66 12.03
CA GLN A 60 2.11 -18.27 12.33
C GLN A 60 1.81 -16.81 11.93
N LEU A 61 2.83 -16.02 11.58
CA LEU A 61 2.70 -14.63 11.17
C LEU A 61 2.96 -14.48 9.68
N GLN A 62 2.11 -13.73 9.00
CA GLN A 62 2.21 -13.44 7.57
C GLN A 62 1.92 -11.97 7.31
N ILE A 63 2.50 -11.45 6.22
CA ILE A 63 2.21 -10.10 5.73
C ILE A 63 1.41 -10.25 4.45
N HIS A 64 0.23 -9.65 4.43
CA HIS A 64 -0.69 -9.65 3.30
C HIS A 64 -0.88 -8.22 2.79
N SER A 65 -0.94 -8.07 1.47
CA SER A 65 -1.38 -6.84 0.81
C SER A 65 -2.89 -6.90 0.66
N THR A 66 -3.58 -5.79 0.92
CA THR A 66 -5.03 -5.68 0.82
C THR A 66 -5.38 -4.48 -0.05
N HIS A 67 -6.48 -4.57 -0.79
CA HIS A 67 -7.02 -3.44 -1.55
C HIS A 67 -8.46 -3.13 -1.12
N ALA A 68 -8.82 -1.85 -1.12
CA ALA A 68 -10.16 -1.42 -0.76
C ALA A 68 -11.19 -1.92 -1.78
N GLY A 69 -12.31 -2.47 -1.33
CA GLY A 69 -13.38 -2.94 -2.23
C GLY A 69 -13.11 -4.29 -2.91
N GLY A 70 -11.96 -4.94 -2.65
CA GLY A 70 -11.67 -6.29 -3.15
C GLY A 70 -11.37 -6.38 -4.64
N GLY A 71 -11.04 -5.25 -5.29
CA GLY A 71 -10.66 -5.18 -6.70
C GLY A 71 -9.41 -4.32 -6.92
N ALA A 72 -9.29 -3.71 -8.10
CA ALA A 72 -8.24 -2.77 -8.45
C ALA A 72 -8.63 -1.30 -8.19
N LEU A 73 -9.91 -1.04 -7.94
CA LEU A 73 -10.45 0.27 -7.59
C LEU A 73 -11.20 0.20 -6.26
N GLY A 74 -11.14 1.28 -5.50
CA GLY A 74 -11.85 1.42 -4.24
C GLY A 74 -11.13 2.31 -3.23
N LEU A 75 -11.93 2.97 -2.39
CA LEU A 75 -11.45 3.74 -1.26
C LEU A 75 -12.19 3.32 -0.01
N SER A 76 -11.46 2.96 1.04
CA SER A 76 -12.02 2.68 2.34
C SER A 76 -10.98 2.92 3.43
N THR A 77 -11.44 3.08 4.67
CA THR A 77 -10.52 3.18 5.80
C THR A 77 -9.84 1.83 6.02
N LEU A 78 -8.63 1.85 6.58
CA LEU A 78 -7.92 0.62 6.96
C LEU A 78 -8.77 -0.27 7.87
N SER A 79 -9.50 0.33 8.81
CA SER A 79 -10.41 -0.38 9.70
C SER A 79 -11.56 -1.07 8.97
N ASP A 80 -12.05 -0.50 7.87
CA ASP A 80 -13.10 -1.14 7.06
C ASP A 80 -12.54 -2.25 6.16
N GLN A 81 -11.32 -2.09 5.63
CA GLN A 81 -10.64 -3.16 4.91
C GLN A 81 -10.45 -4.41 5.78
N ILE A 82 -10.02 -4.23 7.04
CA ILE A 82 -9.82 -5.33 7.99
C ILE A 82 -11.11 -6.14 8.21
N LYS A 83 -12.28 -5.48 8.25
CA LYS A 83 -13.57 -6.16 8.45
C LYS A 83 -13.98 -7.04 7.26
N LEU A 84 -13.42 -6.77 6.08
CA LEU A 84 -13.73 -7.48 4.85
C LEU A 84 -12.75 -8.63 4.56
N LEU A 85 -11.70 -8.79 5.37
CA LEU A 85 -10.75 -9.88 5.21
C LEU A 85 -11.42 -11.23 5.45
N ASP A 86 -11.12 -12.18 4.59
CA ASP A 86 -11.60 -13.53 4.73
C ASP A 86 -10.99 -14.16 6.00
N SER A 87 -11.84 -14.50 6.96
CA SER A 87 -11.43 -15.16 8.21
C SER A 87 -10.63 -16.46 7.99
N ARG A 88 -10.73 -17.09 6.81
CA ARG A 88 -9.93 -18.26 6.43
C ARG A 88 -8.46 -17.92 6.15
N GLN A 89 -8.14 -16.67 5.82
CA GLN A 89 -6.77 -16.19 5.64
C GLN A 89 -6.05 -15.95 6.98
N GLY A 90 -6.81 -15.88 8.08
CA GLY A 90 -6.28 -15.74 9.43
C GLY A 90 -6.94 -14.60 10.20
N THR A 91 -6.35 -14.28 11.36
CA THR A 91 -6.80 -13.17 12.20
C THR A 91 -5.85 -11.97 12.04
N PRO A 92 -6.33 -10.81 11.57
CA PRO A 92 -5.51 -9.61 11.52
C PRO A 92 -5.08 -9.16 12.93
N VAL A 93 -3.77 -9.07 13.16
CA VAL A 93 -3.19 -8.65 14.45
C VAL A 93 -2.60 -7.24 14.42
N ALA A 94 -2.34 -6.72 13.22
CA ALA A 94 -1.75 -5.42 12.94
C ALA A 94 -2.04 -5.03 11.50
N ALA A 95 -2.13 -3.73 11.22
CA ALA A 95 -2.22 -3.20 9.86
C ALA A 95 -1.69 -1.77 9.82
N VAL A 96 -1.17 -1.36 8.66
CA VAL A 96 -0.77 0.03 8.34
C VAL A 96 -1.29 0.38 6.95
N ASN A 97 -1.42 1.67 6.64
CA ASN A 97 -1.73 2.06 5.26
C ASN A 97 -0.56 1.69 4.33
N GLY A 98 -0.89 1.36 3.09
CA GLY A 98 0.08 1.05 2.05
C GLY A 98 0.46 2.26 1.22
N ASP A 99 0.65 1.98 -0.08
CA ASP A 99 1.16 2.90 -1.10
C ASP A 99 0.17 4.01 -1.50
N TYR A 100 0.59 4.84 -2.45
CA TYR A 100 -0.21 5.90 -3.04
C TYR A 100 -1.27 5.35 -4.01
N TYR A 101 -2.38 6.06 -4.06
CA TYR A 101 -3.52 5.75 -4.91
C TYR A 101 -4.17 7.03 -5.47
N LYS A 102 -4.98 6.90 -6.51
CA LYS A 102 -5.80 8.00 -7.03
C LYS A 102 -6.96 8.28 -6.08
N ARG A 103 -7.18 9.55 -5.71
CA ARG A 103 -8.14 9.91 -4.64
C ARG A 103 -9.54 10.24 -5.13
N ASP A 104 -9.71 10.47 -6.42
CA ASP A 104 -10.93 11.01 -7.02
C ASP A 104 -11.12 10.56 -8.48
N GLY A 105 -12.29 10.89 -9.04
CA GLY A 105 -12.68 10.52 -10.40
C GLY A 105 -13.19 9.09 -10.54
N ALA A 106 -13.39 8.66 -11.79
CA ALA A 106 -13.94 7.34 -12.10
C ALA A 106 -13.02 6.17 -11.68
N TYR A 107 -11.72 6.44 -11.54
CA TYR A 107 -10.69 5.48 -11.13
C TYR A 107 -10.20 5.77 -9.70
N ALA A 108 -11.06 6.30 -8.83
CA ALA A 108 -10.70 6.51 -7.43
C ALA A 108 -10.36 5.18 -6.76
N GLY A 109 -9.18 5.12 -6.11
CA GLY A 109 -8.62 3.92 -5.50
C GLY A 109 -7.51 3.25 -6.30
N ASP A 110 -7.38 3.56 -7.59
CA ASP A 110 -6.33 3.00 -8.46
C ASP A 110 -4.92 3.16 -7.85
N PRO A 111 -4.18 2.06 -7.58
CA PRO A 111 -2.81 2.10 -7.06
C PRO A 111 -1.84 2.73 -8.04
N ARG A 112 -0.87 3.50 -7.55
CA ARG A 112 0.16 4.14 -8.39
C ARG A 112 1.40 3.27 -8.66
N GLY A 113 1.34 2.01 -8.31
CA GLY A 113 2.46 1.09 -8.39
C GLY A 113 2.00 -0.36 -8.26
N LEU A 114 2.93 -1.28 -8.44
CA LEU A 114 2.66 -2.72 -8.44
C LEU A 114 1.91 -3.11 -7.17
N GLN A 115 0.73 -3.70 -7.36
CA GLN A 115 0.01 -4.34 -6.28
C GLN A 115 -0.44 -5.74 -6.72
N ILE A 116 -0.14 -6.71 -5.88
CA ILE A 116 -0.63 -8.08 -5.97
C ILE A 116 -1.42 -8.35 -4.68
N VAL A 117 -2.62 -8.89 -4.82
CA VAL A 117 -3.51 -9.26 -3.70
C VAL A 117 -3.91 -10.71 -3.91
N ASP A 118 -3.63 -11.59 -2.94
CA ASP A 118 -3.98 -13.02 -3.00
C ASP A 118 -3.56 -13.74 -4.31
N GLY A 119 -2.42 -13.34 -4.88
CA GLY A 119 -1.89 -13.89 -6.13
C GLY A 119 -2.48 -13.26 -7.40
N GLU A 120 -3.48 -12.39 -7.28
CA GLU A 120 -4.01 -11.60 -8.40
C GLU A 120 -3.21 -10.31 -8.56
N LEU A 121 -2.76 -10.05 -9.79
CA LEU A 121 -2.12 -8.79 -10.16
C LEU A 121 -3.21 -7.74 -10.40
N VAL A 122 -3.35 -6.81 -9.45
CA VAL A 122 -4.43 -5.80 -9.50
C VAL A 122 -3.97 -4.48 -10.13
N SER A 123 -2.69 -4.12 -10.01
CA SER A 123 -2.10 -2.91 -10.61
C SER A 123 -0.68 -3.18 -11.11
N ALA A 124 -0.32 -2.58 -12.25
CA ALA A 124 0.96 -2.78 -12.92
C ALA A 124 2.14 -2.09 -12.21
N PRO A 125 3.39 -2.57 -12.42
CA PRO A 125 4.56 -1.82 -11.99
C PRO A 125 4.71 -0.49 -12.75
N ALA A 126 4.83 0.61 -12.01
CA ALA A 126 5.05 1.96 -12.56
C ALA A 126 6.54 2.36 -12.64
N GLY A 127 7.47 1.42 -12.46
CA GLY A 127 8.92 1.67 -12.43
C GLY A 127 9.46 2.17 -11.09
N GLY A 128 8.59 2.39 -10.10
CA GLY A 128 8.94 2.78 -8.74
C GLY A 128 9.46 1.62 -7.89
N VAL A 129 9.88 1.96 -6.67
CA VAL A 129 10.32 0.96 -5.67
C VAL A 129 9.10 0.20 -5.15
N CYS A 130 9.18 -1.13 -5.17
CA CYS A 130 8.19 -2.02 -4.61
C CYS A 130 8.80 -2.83 -3.47
N PHE A 131 7.98 -3.24 -2.50
CA PHE A 131 8.35 -4.18 -1.45
C PHE A 131 7.66 -5.52 -1.69
N TRP A 132 8.39 -6.63 -1.54
CA TRP A 132 7.79 -7.97 -1.55
C TRP A 132 8.58 -8.94 -0.68
N ILE A 133 7.97 -10.07 -0.36
CA ILE A 133 8.61 -11.20 0.29
C ILE A 133 8.64 -12.35 -0.72
N ASP A 134 9.82 -12.88 -0.99
CA ASP A 134 9.97 -13.99 -1.95
C ASP A 134 9.53 -15.35 -1.38
N ALA A 135 9.56 -16.39 -2.22
CA ALA A 135 9.19 -17.74 -1.83
C ALA A 135 10.10 -18.37 -0.75
N LEU A 136 11.30 -17.80 -0.50
CA LEU A 136 12.20 -18.19 0.58
C LEU A 136 12.00 -17.34 1.84
N GLY A 137 10.97 -16.50 1.84
CA GLY A 137 10.63 -15.61 2.94
C GLY A 137 11.54 -14.40 3.05
N GLN A 138 12.39 -14.07 2.06
CA GLN A 138 13.28 -12.90 2.14
C GLN A 138 12.60 -11.62 1.65
N PRO A 139 12.72 -10.50 2.39
CA PRO A 139 12.19 -9.22 1.96
C PRO A 139 13.11 -8.61 0.90
N HIS A 140 12.49 -7.99 -0.09
CA HIS A 140 13.16 -7.24 -1.12
C HIS A 140 12.51 -5.88 -1.27
N ALA A 141 13.32 -4.89 -1.65
CA ALA A 141 12.86 -3.57 -2.03
C ALA A 141 13.71 -3.05 -3.19
N THR A 142 13.11 -2.91 -4.37
CA THR A 142 13.80 -2.36 -5.55
C THR A 142 12.80 -1.84 -6.58
N ASN A 143 13.32 -1.17 -7.61
CA ASN A 143 12.53 -0.74 -8.75
C ASN A 143 12.01 -1.93 -9.57
N VAL A 144 10.71 -1.97 -9.83
CA VAL A 144 10.09 -2.98 -10.69
C VAL A 144 9.54 -2.31 -11.95
N LEU A 145 10.04 -2.73 -13.11
CA LEU A 145 9.62 -2.23 -14.42
C LEU A 145 8.49 -3.09 -14.98
N SER A 146 7.49 -2.45 -15.62
CA SER A 146 6.51 -3.18 -16.42
C SER A 146 7.15 -3.63 -17.74
N LEU A 147 6.95 -4.92 -18.06
CA LEU A 147 7.28 -5.52 -19.35
C LEU A 147 6.01 -6.04 -20.05
N PHE A 148 4.85 -5.51 -19.66
CA PHE A 148 3.56 -5.91 -20.21
C PHE A 148 3.47 -5.53 -21.68
N GLN A 149 3.23 -6.54 -22.52
CA GLN A 149 3.18 -6.38 -23.96
C GLN A 149 2.12 -7.28 -24.58
N ILE A 150 1.42 -6.75 -25.57
CA ILE A 150 0.61 -7.50 -26.52
C ILE A 150 1.51 -7.89 -27.69
N ILE A 151 1.44 -9.15 -28.11
CA ILE A 151 2.06 -9.63 -29.34
C ILE A 151 0.94 -9.91 -30.34
N TRP A 152 0.92 -9.17 -31.45
CA TRP A 152 -0.09 -9.29 -32.50
C TRP A 152 0.21 -10.49 -33.42
N PRO A 153 -0.78 -11.00 -34.18
CA PRO A 153 -0.58 -12.14 -35.09
C PRO A 153 0.51 -11.92 -36.16
N ASN A 154 0.78 -10.66 -36.52
CA ASN A 154 1.84 -10.28 -37.46
C ASN A 154 3.22 -10.11 -36.80
N GLY A 155 3.35 -10.41 -35.50
CA GLY A 155 4.57 -10.26 -34.72
C GLY A 155 4.84 -8.85 -34.17
N ALA A 156 4.00 -7.86 -34.48
CA ALA A 156 4.14 -6.52 -33.89
C ALA A 156 3.86 -6.55 -32.38
N THR A 157 4.44 -5.61 -31.62
CA THR A 157 4.26 -5.53 -30.17
C THR A 157 3.82 -4.15 -29.73
N ASN A 158 2.90 -4.09 -28.75
CA ASN A 158 2.50 -2.85 -28.07
C ASN A 158 2.58 -3.04 -26.55
N LEU A 159 3.03 -2.02 -25.83
CA LEU A 159 2.92 -1.97 -24.36
C LEU A 159 1.48 -1.70 -23.94
N PHE A 160 1.11 -2.14 -22.73
CA PHE A 160 -0.20 -1.86 -22.13
C PHE A 160 -0.10 -1.55 -20.63
N GLY A 161 -1.00 -0.71 -20.12
CA GLY A 161 -1.27 -0.54 -18.68
C GLY A 161 -2.29 -1.57 -18.17
N LEU A 162 -2.43 -1.70 -16.85
CA LEU A 162 -3.36 -2.66 -16.24
C LEU A 162 -4.33 -1.99 -15.27
N ASN A 163 -5.63 -2.17 -15.50
CA ASN A 163 -6.72 -1.72 -14.65
C ASN A 163 -6.67 -0.21 -14.27
N GLU A 164 -6.03 0.63 -15.08
CA GLU A 164 -5.86 2.05 -14.82
C GLU A 164 -6.64 2.93 -15.82
N GLU A 165 -6.66 4.24 -15.57
CA GLU A 165 -7.26 5.19 -16.52
C GLU A 165 -6.46 5.23 -17.82
N ARG A 166 -7.05 4.72 -18.91
CA ARG A 166 -6.39 4.66 -20.23
C ARG A 166 -5.92 6.04 -20.71
N PRO A 167 -4.60 6.26 -20.87
CA PRO A 167 -4.09 7.47 -21.51
C PRO A 167 -4.54 7.65 -22.96
N LEU A 168 -4.36 8.87 -23.50
CA LEU A 168 -4.62 9.14 -24.91
C LEU A 168 -3.66 8.30 -25.79
N ASN A 169 -4.21 7.63 -26.81
CA ASN A 169 -3.46 6.79 -27.76
C ASN A 169 -2.69 5.60 -27.12
N SER A 170 -3.11 5.12 -25.96
CA SER A 170 -2.54 3.92 -25.33
C SER A 170 -3.46 2.70 -25.43
N VAL A 171 -2.90 1.54 -25.08
CA VAL A 171 -3.64 0.29 -24.86
C VAL A 171 -3.67 0.01 -23.37
N GLU A 172 -4.82 -0.47 -22.90
CA GLU A 172 -5.08 -0.78 -21.50
C GLU A 172 -5.69 -2.18 -21.42
N LEU A 173 -5.19 -3.02 -20.53
CA LEU A 173 -5.80 -4.31 -20.23
C LEU A 173 -6.70 -4.16 -19.01
N TYR A 174 -7.99 -4.40 -19.20
CA TYR A 174 -8.95 -4.46 -18.13
C TYR A 174 -9.26 -5.90 -17.77
N THR A 175 -9.19 -6.21 -16.48
CA THR A 175 -9.43 -7.54 -15.92
C THR A 175 -10.65 -7.49 -14.99
N PRO A 176 -11.20 -8.65 -14.57
CA PRO A 176 -12.29 -8.67 -13.59
C PRO A 176 -11.99 -7.91 -12.30
N ALA A 177 -10.72 -7.78 -11.90
CA ALA A 177 -10.32 -6.99 -10.73
C ALA A 177 -10.77 -5.52 -10.79
N LEU A 178 -10.85 -4.92 -11.99
CA LEU A 178 -11.32 -3.53 -12.12
C LEU A 178 -12.78 -3.36 -11.69
N GLY A 179 -13.60 -4.41 -11.90
CA GLY A 179 -15.03 -4.40 -11.65
C GLY A 179 -15.86 -4.47 -12.94
N LEU A 180 -17.13 -4.08 -12.84
CA LEU A 180 -18.14 -4.30 -13.88
C LEU A 180 -18.07 -3.31 -15.07
N SER A 181 -17.23 -2.28 -14.99
CA SER A 181 -17.11 -1.25 -16.03
C SER A 181 -15.67 -0.82 -16.19
N THR A 182 -15.28 -0.58 -17.44
CA THR A 182 -13.97 -0.03 -17.81
C THR A 182 -13.87 1.48 -17.58
N HIS A 183 -14.99 2.19 -17.34
CA HIS A 183 -15.06 3.65 -17.23
C HIS A 183 -14.52 4.44 -18.44
N THR A 184 -14.24 3.77 -19.56
CA THR A 184 -13.73 4.41 -20.77
C THR A 184 -14.82 5.18 -21.51
N ALA A 185 -14.40 6.17 -22.29
CA ALA A 185 -15.23 6.81 -23.30
C ALA A 185 -14.48 6.85 -24.64
N GLY A 186 -15.12 6.32 -25.69
CA GLY A 186 -14.55 6.25 -27.03
C GLY A 186 -13.35 5.29 -27.16
N GLY A 187 -12.81 5.21 -28.38
CA GLY A 187 -11.78 4.22 -28.73
C GLY A 187 -12.37 2.89 -29.20
N ARG A 188 -11.53 1.85 -29.24
CA ARG A 188 -11.92 0.49 -29.60
C ARG A 188 -11.66 -0.42 -28.42
N GLU A 189 -12.67 -1.18 -28.02
CA GLU A 189 -12.55 -2.23 -27.02
C GLU A 189 -12.63 -3.59 -27.71
N LEU A 190 -11.82 -4.53 -27.20
CA LEU A 190 -11.80 -5.92 -27.64
C LEU A 190 -12.00 -6.78 -26.41
N ILE A 191 -12.98 -7.67 -26.45
CA ILE A 191 -13.14 -8.69 -25.42
C ILE A 191 -12.21 -9.84 -25.80
N LEU A 192 -11.29 -10.16 -24.91
CA LEU A 192 -10.33 -11.24 -25.10
C LEU A 192 -10.93 -12.54 -24.58
N GLU A 193 -10.86 -13.59 -25.38
CA GLU A 193 -11.21 -14.95 -24.97
C GLU A 193 -9.96 -15.81 -24.98
N GLN A 194 -9.83 -16.65 -23.96
CA GLN A 194 -8.74 -17.61 -23.91
C GLN A 194 -8.96 -18.65 -25.01
N THR A 195 -8.01 -18.73 -25.96
CA THR A 195 -8.04 -19.74 -27.01
C THR A 195 -7.29 -20.98 -26.54
N GLY A 196 -8.05 -21.99 -26.10
CA GLY A 196 -7.60 -23.37 -25.88
C GLY A 196 -6.39 -23.55 -24.94
N GLY A 197 -6.65 -23.71 -23.63
CA GLY A 197 -5.66 -24.18 -22.66
C GLY A 197 -6.25 -24.25 -21.25
N SER A 198 -6.38 -25.46 -20.71
CA SER A 198 -6.78 -25.72 -19.32
C SER A 198 -5.73 -25.14 -18.35
N ALA A 199 -6.23 -24.57 -17.24
CA ALA A 199 -5.41 -24.19 -16.08
C ALA A 199 -4.69 -25.40 -15.46
#